data_AF-A0AAD9L4D6-F1
#
_entry.id   AF-A0AAD9L4D6-F1
#
_cell.length_a   1.000
_cell.length_b   1.000
_cell.length_c   1.000
_cell.angle_alpha   90.00
_cell.angle_beta   90.00
_cell.angle_gamma   90.00
#
_symmetry.space_group_name_H-M   'P 1'
#
loop_
_entity.id
_entity.type
_entity.pdbx_description
1 polymer ?
#
loop_
_entity_poly.entity_id
_entity_poly.type
_entity_poly.pdbx_seq_one_letter_code
_entity_poly.pdbx_strand_id
1 'polypeptide(L)'
;MATLILSATSEITCEALPEDPYGHYKNENCTARNATYDETCELECDDGYESSGDIDVLTCEQDGTWSSGAYCVAVKCPRLNKTSAEVYNEPSCTTETKFYNDTCELSCNIGYKLSRADGVRTCTENGTWSNPVKCEPENGVDMMHGILKRVWEEEQMPEKWKNNEIVLIYKQKGDPLECGNFRGIKLQEHGMKMFVKIVERRLRKLITVNNMQFGFSSGKGKSPRGRPRGRRVDSVRRDMQELRITPEDAQDRTFWKSRTRAADPS
;
A
#
# COMPACT_ATOMS: atom_id res chain seq x y z
N MET A 1 72.12 51.47 -38.15
CA MET A 1 71.65 51.02 -36.82
C MET A 1 70.19 50.65 -36.96
N ALA A 2 69.91 49.37 -37.15
CA ALA A 2 68.55 48.87 -37.26
C ALA A 2 68.04 48.59 -35.85
N THR A 3 67.11 49.42 -35.39
CA THR A 3 66.44 49.28 -34.10
C THR A 3 65.43 48.13 -34.23
N LEU A 4 65.75 46.98 -33.64
CA LEU A 4 64.78 45.90 -33.44
C LEU A 4 63.76 46.40 -32.43
N ILE A 5 62.51 46.58 -32.86
CA ILE A 5 61.38 46.76 -31.97
C ILE A 5 61.15 45.39 -31.32
N LEU A 6 61.56 45.25 -30.07
CA LEU A 6 61.12 44.15 -29.20
C LEU A 6 59.62 44.35 -28.99
N SER A 7 58.79 43.63 -29.75
CA SER A 7 57.38 43.48 -29.42
C SER A 7 57.30 42.78 -28.07
N ALA A 8 56.77 43.47 -27.06
CA ALA A 8 56.46 42.87 -25.78
C ALA A 8 55.54 41.67 -26.04
N THR A 9 56.04 40.46 -25.76
CA THR A 9 55.22 39.25 -25.70
C THR A 9 54.29 39.43 -24.51
N SER A 10 53.03 39.78 -24.74
CA SER A 10 52.01 39.71 -23.71
C SER A 10 51.87 38.25 -23.30
N GLU A 11 52.25 37.94 -22.05
CA GLU A 11 52.00 36.64 -21.46
C GLU A 11 50.48 36.42 -21.44
N ILE A 12 50.02 35.34 -22.09
CA ILE A 12 48.59 35.02 -22.15
C ILE A 12 48.22 34.49 -20.77
N THR A 13 47.35 35.23 -20.08
CA THR A 13 46.87 34.89 -18.74
C THR A 13 45.35 34.85 -18.76
N CYS A 14 44.77 33.81 -18.17
CA CYS A 14 43.32 33.71 -18.01
C CYS A 14 42.87 34.42 -16.73
N GLU A 15 41.62 34.92 -16.73
CA GLU A 15 41.01 35.45 -15.50
C GLU A 15 40.78 34.32 -14.48
N ALA A 16 40.78 34.68 -13.19
CA ALA A 16 40.46 33.73 -12.13
C ALA A 16 39.05 33.15 -12.33
N LEU A 17 38.94 31.82 -12.22
CA LEU A 17 37.66 31.13 -12.25
C LEU A 17 36.83 31.51 -11.01
N PRO A 18 35.50 31.66 -11.16
CA PRO A 18 34.62 31.84 -10.01
C PRO A 18 34.61 30.57 -9.15
N GLU A 19 34.50 30.73 -7.84
CA GLU A 19 34.31 29.61 -6.91
C GLU A 19 32.97 28.89 -7.21
N ASP A 20 33.00 27.56 -7.24
CA ASP A 20 31.79 26.73 -7.34
C ASP A 20 31.21 26.54 -5.91
N PRO A 21 29.90 26.76 -5.68
CA PRO A 21 29.32 26.59 -4.35
C PRO A 21 29.35 25.15 -3.80
N TYR A 22 29.59 24.15 -4.65
CA TYR A 22 29.50 22.72 -4.34
C TYR A 22 30.71 21.93 -4.85
N GLY A 23 31.83 22.60 -5.02
CA GLY A 23 33.06 21.99 -5.47
C GLY A 23 34.26 22.92 -5.36
N HIS A 24 35.42 22.41 -5.70
CA HIS A 24 36.67 23.16 -5.66
C HIS A 24 37.59 22.75 -6.81
N TYR A 25 38.43 23.68 -7.27
CA TYR A 25 39.46 23.36 -8.24
C TYR A 25 40.70 22.79 -7.52
N LYS A 26 41.27 21.70 -8.04
CA LYS A 26 42.45 21.05 -7.42
C LYS A 26 43.70 21.93 -7.38
N ASN A 27 43.79 22.92 -8.27
CA ASN A 27 44.91 23.84 -8.37
C ASN A 27 44.52 25.23 -7.86
N GLU A 28 45.28 25.75 -6.89
CA GLU A 28 45.04 27.06 -6.27
C GLU A 28 45.26 28.24 -7.25
N ASN A 29 46.05 28.04 -8.32
CA ASN A 29 46.23 29.04 -9.38
C ASN A 29 44.97 29.27 -10.23
N CYS A 30 43.96 28.41 -10.13
CA CYS A 30 42.70 28.55 -10.87
C CYS A 30 41.86 29.72 -10.36
N THR A 31 41.93 30.00 -9.06
CA THR A 31 41.18 31.08 -8.39
C THR A 31 42.05 32.31 -8.12
N ALA A 32 43.39 32.17 -8.21
CA ALA A 32 44.31 33.29 -8.29
C ALA A 32 44.42 33.75 -9.76
N ARG A 33 44.50 35.04 -10.07
CA ARG A 33 44.64 35.56 -11.46
C ARG A 33 46.03 35.29 -12.08
N ASN A 34 46.53 34.08 -11.95
CA ASN A 34 47.90 33.68 -12.24
C ASN A 34 47.98 32.56 -13.29
N ALA A 35 46.85 32.05 -13.79
CA ALA A 35 46.86 30.95 -14.74
C ALA A 35 47.33 31.39 -16.13
N THR A 36 48.34 30.72 -16.66
CA THR A 36 48.92 30.99 -18.00
C THR A 36 48.33 30.08 -19.09
N TYR A 37 48.56 30.42 -20.36
CA TYR A 37 48.20 29.58 -21.50
C TYR A 37 48.58 28.10 -21.31
N ASP A 38 47.66 27.19 -21.68
CA ASP A 38 47.77 25.73 -21.55
C ASP A 38 47.74 25.20 -20.10
N GLU A 39 47.56 26.07 -19.09
CA GLU A 39 47.25 25.59 -17.74
C GLU A 39 45.86 24.98 -17.67
N THR A 40 45.75 23.90 -16.90
CA THR A 40 44.53 23.12 -16.71
C THR A 40 44.02 23.20 -15.27
N CYS A 41 42.71 23.38 -15.11
CA CYS A 41 42.00 23.41 -13.85
C CYS A 41 40.97 22.28 -13.81
N GLU A 42 41.22 21.27 -12.98
CA GLU A 42 40.28 20.17 -12.74
C GLU A 42 39.33 20.52 -11.59
N LEU A 43 38.02 20.44 -11.86
CA LEU A 43 36.95 20.66 -10.89
C LEU A 43 36.64 19.35 -10.15
N GLU A 44 36.72 19.38 -8.82
CA GLU A 44 36.32 18.30 -7.93
C GLU A 44 35.06 18.70 -7.16
N CYS A 45 33.97 17.96 -7.34
CA CYS A 45 32.69 18.23 -6.67
C CYS A 45 32.65 17.64 -5.27
N ASP A 46 31.95 18.34 -4.37
CA ASP A 46 31.72 17.89 -3.00
C ASP A 46 30.83 16.63 -2.95
N ASP A 47 30.86 15.91 -1.82
CA ASP A 47 30.05 14.70 -1.62
C ASP A 47 28.55 14.97 -1.88
N GLY A 48 27.98 14.18 -2.80
CA GLY A 48 26.60 14.33 -3.24
C GLY A 48 26.38 15.30 -4.40
N TYR A 49 27.46 15.74 -5.03
CA TYR A 49 27.44 16.50 -6.27
C TYR A 49 28.27 15.80 -7.37
N GLU A 50 27.87 15.98 -8.62
CA GLU A 50 28.52 15.44 -9.82
C GLU A 50 28.78 16.56 -10.83
N SER A 51 29.81 16.41 -11.67
CA SER A 51 30.13 17.38 -12.72
C SER A 51 29.09 17.36 -13.83
N SER A 52 28.45 18.50 -14.10
CA SER A 52 27.55 18.67 -15.24
C SER A 52 28.31 19.16 -16.47
N GLY A 53 28.82 18.24 -17.26
CA GLY A 53 29.57 18.47 -18.50
C GLY A 53 30.38 17.23 -18.88
N ASP A 54 30.79 17.11 -20.15
CA ASP A 54 31.59 15.95 -20.60
C ASP A 54 33.05 16.01 -20.13
N ILE A 55 33.52 17.17 -19.64
CA ILE A 55 34.92 17.41 -19.26
C ILE A 55 34.95 18.25 -17.97
N ASP A 56 35.54 17.70 -16.91
CA ASP A 56 35.82 18.32 -15.60
C ASP A 56 37.09 19.17 -15.57
N VAL A 57 37.84 19.18 -16.69
CA VAL A 57 39.07 19.94 -16.89
C VAL A 57 38.83 21.16 -17.77
N LEU A 58 39.10 22.35 -17.22
CA LEU A 58 39.11 23.62 -17.94
C LEU A 58 40.54 23.95 -18.37
N THR A 59 40.73 24.38 -19.61
CA THR A 59 42.06 24.75 -20.14
C THR A 59 42.09 26.23 -20.52
N CYS A 60 43.16 26.94 -20.16
CA CYS A 60 43.37 28.33 -20.54
C CYS A 60 43.75 28.44 -22.03
N GLU A 61 42.86 29.01 -22.84
CA GLU A 61 43.00 29.09 -24.29
C GLU A 61 43.81 30.32 -24.75
N GLN A 62 44.14 30.35 -26.05
CA GLN A 62 45.01 31.37 -26.64
C GLN A 62 44.40 32.78 -26.63
N ASP A 63 43.07 32.87 -26.47
CA ASP A 63 42.34 34.13 -26.35
C ASP A 63 42.27 34.66 -24.91
N GLY A 64 42.86 33.95 -23.95
CA GLY A 64 42.83 34.31 -22.52
C GLY A 64 41.51 33.95 -21.84
N THR A 65 40.68 33.10 -22.45
CA THR A 65 39.47 32.54 -21.84
C THR A 65 39.64 31.07 -21.48
N TRP A 66 38.82 30.59 -20.56
CA TRP A 66 38.77 29.17 -20.22
C TRP A 66 37.87 28.43 -21.21
N SER A 67 38.27 27.21 -21.59
CA SER A 67 37.44 26.28 -22.34
C SER A 67 36.09 26.06 -21.64
N SER A 68 35.04 25.65 -22.38
CA SER A 68 33.73 25.36 -21.79
C SER A 68 33.85 24.37 -20.63
N GLY A 69 33.55 24.84 -19.42
CA GLY A 69 33.79 24.09 -18.18
C GLY A 69 32.57 23.37 -17.62
N ALA A 70 32.83 22.36 -16.81
CA ALA A 70 31.84 21.73 -15.95
C ALA A 70 31.52 22.62 -14.73
N TYR A 71 30.36 22.37 -14.13
CA TYR A 71 29.93 22.92 -12.85
C TYR A 71 29.32 21.79 -12.01
N CYS A 72 29.34 21.92 -10.68
CA CYS A 72 28.84 20.87 -9.81
C CYS A 72 27.31 20.94 -9.65
N VAL A 73 26.64 19.80 -9.86
CA VAL A 73 25.19 19.65 -9.68
C VAL A 73 24.88 18.52 -8.72
N ALA A 74 23.83 18.67 -7.91
CA ALA A 74 23.45 17.64 -6.96
C ALA A 74 23.11 16.31 -7.67
N VAL A 75 23.57 15.19 -7.10
CA VAL A 75 23.26 13.87 -7.64
C VAL A 75 21.75 13.60 -7.59
N LYS A 76 21.26 12.85 -8.57
CA LYS A 76 19.82 12.55 -8.72
C LYS A 76 19.50 11.18 -8.14
N CYS A 77 18.48 11.12 -7.29
CA CYS A 77 17.92 9.86 -6.83
C CYS A 77 16.79 9.36 -7.73
N PRO A 78 16.65 8.02 -7.90
CA PRO A 78 15.56 7.44 -8.67
C PRO A 78 14.21 7.76 -8.01
N ARG A 79 13.16 7.95 -8.80
CA ARG A 79 11.82 8.21 -8.26
C ARG A 79 11.34 7.03 -7.42
N LEU A 80 10.69 7.33 -6.30
CA LEU A 80 10.12 6.28 -5.45
C LEU A 80 8.87 5.70 -6.10
N ASN A 81 8.88 4.39 -6.32
CA ASN A 81 7.70 3.66 -6.77
C ASN A 81 6.78 3.40 -5.57
N LYS A 82 5.59 3.99 -5.61
CA LYS A 82 4.57 3.81 -4.57
C LYS A 82 3.83 2.50 -4.76
N THR A 83 3.85 1.65 -3.74
CA THR A 83 2.95 0.48 -3.67
C THR A 83 1.59 0.84 -3.06
N SER A 84 0.60 -0.03 -3.20
CA SER A 84 -0.71 0.15 -2.53
C SER A 84 -0.62 0.09 -1.00
N ALA A 85 0.50 -0.36 -0.43
CA ALA A 85 0.74 -0.40 1.00
C ALA A 85 1.38 0.90 1.54
N GLU A 86 1.93 1.74 0.67
CA GLU A 86 2.75 2.90 1.04
C GLU A 86 2.00 4.22 0.82
N VAL A 87 2.24 5.17 1.72
CA VAL A 87 1.70 6.54 1.69
C VAL A 87 2.83 7.50 2.03
N TYR A 88 3.20 8.37 1.09
CA TYR A 88 4.16 9.44 1.35
C TYR A 88 3.42 10.70 1.83
N ASN A 89 4.08 11.46 2.72
CA ASN A 89 3.58 12.75 3.19
C ASN A 89 3.39 13.75 2.05
N GLU A 90 4.21 13.65 1.01
CA GLU A 90 4.30 14.62 -0.06
C GLU A 90 4.24 13.91 -1.45
N PRO A 91 3.47 14.42 -2.43
CA PRO A 91 3.31 13.80 -3.75
C PRO A 91 4.57 13.79 -4.63
N SER A 92 5.38 14.85 -4.61
CA SER A 92 6.65 15.00 -5.34
C SER A 92 7.65 13.87 -5.07
N CYS A 93 7.60 13.20 -3.92
CA CYS A 93 8.38 11.99 -3.65
C CYS A 93 8.19 10.88 -4.70
N THR A 94 7.04 10.89 -5.41
CA THR A 94 6.70 9.91 -6.44
C THR A 94 6.60 10.52 -7.84
N THR A 95 6.38 11.83 -7.95
CA THR A 95 6.15 12.51 -9.24
C THR A 95 7.35 13.28 -9.75
N GLU A 96 8.20 13.79 -8.86
CA GLU A 96 9.33 14.66 -9.19
C GLU A 96 10.66 13.94 -8.99
N THR A 97 11.71 14.48 -9.60
CA THR A 97 13.08 14.01 -9.37
C THR A 97 13.58 14.59 -8.07
N LYS A 98 14.24 13.76 -7.26
CA LYS A 98 14.82 14.15 -5.97
C LYS A 98 16.33 14.20 -6.07
N PHE A 99 16.92 15.11 -5.32
CA PHE A 99 18.34 15.40 -5.32
C PHE A 99 18.95 15.10 -3.95
N TYR A 100 20.27 15.11 -3.87
CA TYR A 100 21.01 14.92 -2.63
C TYR A 100 20.41 15.70 -1.45
N ASN A 101 20.34 15.07 -0.28
CA ASN A 101 19.71 15.56 0.95
C ASN A 101 18.18 15.75 0.93
N ASP A 102 17.49 15.52 -0.19
CA ASP A 102 16.03 15.47 -0.17
C ASP A 102 15.53 14.29 0.68
N THR A 103 14.48 14.54 1.48
CA THR A 103 13.86 13.55 2.36
C THR A 103 12.41 13.27 1.99
N CYS A 104 12.03 12.00 2.04
CA CYS A 104 10.66 11.53 1.83
C CYS A 104 10.22 10.68 3.01
N GLU A 105 9.14 11.09 3.68
CA GLU A 105 8.60 10.37 4.83
C GLU A 105 7.50 9.39 4.39
N LEU A 106 7.72 8.12 4.71
CA LEU A 106 6.84 7.01 4.41
C LEU A 106 5.99 6.65 5.63
N SER A 107 4.69 6.58 5.39
CA SER A 107 3.69 5.97 6.26
C SER A 107 3.02 4.78 5.57
N CYS A 108 2.42 3.87 6.33
CA CYS A 108 1.81 2.67 5.79
C CYS A 108 0.28 2.75 5.81
N ASN A 109 -0.35 2.19 4.78
CA ASN A 109 -1.79 2.00 4.74
C ASN A 109 -2.25 1.02 5.82
N ILE A 110 -3.54 1.07 6.13
CA ILE A 110 -4.18 0.22 7.14
C ILE A 110 -3.85 -1.27 6.86
N GLY A 111 -3.40 -1.98 7.89
CA GLY A 111 -3.00 -3.39 7.80
C GLY A 111 -1.53 -3.60 7.45
N TYR A 112 -0.74 -2.53 7.38
CA TYR A 112 0.71 -2.60 7.19
C TYR A 112 1.43 -1.77 8.26
N LYS A 113 2.66 -2.17 8.57
CA LYS A 113 3.56 -1.46 9.48
C LYS A 113 4.93 -1.27 8.84
N LEU A 114 5.66 -0.24 9.27
CA LEU A 114 7.03 -0.02 8.82
C LEU A 114 7.94 -1.14 9.33
N SER A 115 8.83 -1.63 8.45
CA SER A 115 9.81 -2.66 8.80
C SER A 115 10.87 -2.18 9.82
N ARG A 116 11.14 -0.86 9.88
CA ARG A 116 12.05 -0.19 10.83
C ARG A 116 11.52 1.18 11.26
N ALA A 117 12.14 1.76 12.30
CA ALA A 117 11.53 2.76 13.18
C ALA A 117 11.51 4.22 12.68
N ASP A 118 12.07 4.55 11.53
CA ASP A 118 12.25 5.96 11.11
C ASP A 118 11.44 6.40 9.88
N GLY A 119 10.86 5.53 9.04
CA GLY A 119 9.94 5.94 7.97
C GLY A 119 10.54 6.86 6.87
N VAL A 120 11.67 7.49 7.12
CA VAL A 120 12.26 8.54 6.32
C VAL A 120 13.30 7.95 5.38
N ARG A 121 13.17 8.26 4.10
CA ARG A 121 14.17 7.98 3.08
C ARG A 121 14.87 9.28 2.71
N THR A 122 16.19 9.28 2.70
CA THR A 122 17.02 10.44 2.34
C THR A 122 17.82 10.10 1.10
N CYS A 123 17.89 11.01 0.14
CA CYS A 123 18.76 10.84 -1.02
C CYS A 123 20.23 10.98 -0.59
N THR A 124 21.00 9.91 -0.77
CA THR A 124 22.41 9.83 -0.35
C THR A 124 23.34 10.37 -1.44
N GLU A 125 24.59 10.61 -1.06
CA GLU A 125 25.67 11.06 -1.97
C GLU A 125 25.88 10.14 -3.18
N ASN A 126 25.52 8.86 -3.05
CA ASN A 126 25.65 7.85 -4.10
C ASN A 126 24.46 7.86 -5.10
N GLY A 127 23.56 8.84 -5.03
CA GLY A 127 22.34 8.87 -5.88
C GLY A 127 21.36 7.75 -5.55
N THR A 128 21.42 7.19 -4.34
CA THR A 128 20.51 6.14 -3.88
C THR A 128 19.76 6.58 -2.63
N TRP A 129 18.58 6.03 -2.41
CA TRP A 129 17.84 6.28 -1.18
C TRP A 129 18.48 5.55 0.00
N SER A 130 18.45 6.19 1.17
CA SER A 130 18.80 5.57 2.44
C SER A 130 17.98 4.29 2.70
N ASN A 131 18.41 3.50 3.69
CA ASN A 131 17.91 2.16 4.06
C ASN A 131 16.50 1.80 3.54
N PRO A 132 16.30 0.60 2.97
CA PRO A 132 15.00 0.20 2.43
C PRO A 132 13.95 0.05 3.53
N VAL A 133 13.24 1.13 3.85
CA VAL A 133 12.05 1.10 4.70
C VAL A 133 10.89 0.56 3.87
N LYS A 134 10.20 -0.48 4.32
CA LYS A 134 9.07 -1.07 3.58
C LYS A 134 7.86 -1.22 4.48
N CYS A 135 6.69 -1.15 3.88
CA CYS A 135 5.44 -1.51 4.55
C CYS A 135 5.25 -3.02 4.48
N GLU A 136 5.30 -3.68 5.63
CA GLU A 136 5.07 -5.12 5.77
C GLU A 136 3.66 -5.38 6.30
N PRO A 137 2.99 -6.45 5.85
CA PRO A 137 1.69 -6.80 6.37
C PRO A 137 1.75 -6.97 7.88
N GLU A 138 0.90 -6.24 8.58
CA GLU A 138 0.73 -6.45 10.00
C GLU A 138 -0.11 -7.71 10.22
N ASN A 139 0.26 -8.50 11.21
CA ASN A 139 -0.54 -9.66 11.58
C ASN A 139 -1.93 -9.19 12.01
N GLY A 140 -2.97 -9.72 11.36
CA GLY A 140 -4.36 -9.34 11.67
C GLY A 140 -4.74 -9.59 13.12
N VAL A 141 -4.10 -10.54 13.81
CA VAL A 141 -4.26 -10.76 15.25
C VAL A 141 -3.69 -9.60 16.06
N ASP A 142 -2.51 -9.10 15.71
CA ASP A 142 -1.84 -7.99 16.40
C ASP A 142 -2.62 -6.69 16.18
N MET A 143 -3.05 -6.44 14.94
CA MET A 143 -3.91 -5.30 14.59
C MET A 143 -5.22 -5.34 15.38
N MET A 144 -5.90 -6.49 15.39
CA MET A 144 -7.13 -6.66 16.17
C MET A 144 -6.88 -6.51 17.66
N HIS A 145 -5.79 -7.08 18.19
CA HIS A 145 -5.41 -6.94 19.58
C HIS A 145 -5.20 -5.47 19.96
N GLY A 146 -4.51 -4.69 19.12
CA GLY A 146 -4.30 -3.25 19.33
C GLY A 146 -5.60 -2.44 19.35
N ILE A 147 -6.56 -2.77 18.47
CA ILE A 147 -7.90 -2.16 18.50
C ILE A 147 -8.63 -2.53 19.81
N LEU A 148 -8.69 -3.82 20.15
CA LEU A 148 -9.40 -4.30 21.34
C LEU A 148 -8.79 -3.75 22.63
N LYS A 149 -7.46 -3.60 22.66
CA LYS A 149 -6.73 -3.00 23.78
C LYS A 149 -7.12 -1.53 23.97
N ARG A 150 -7.11 -0.72 22.91
CA ARG A 150 -7.56 0.68 22.98
C ARG A 150 -9.00 0.81 23.45
N VAL A 151 -9.92 -0.01 22.93
CA VAL A 151 -11.32 -0.03 23.40
C VAL A 151 -11.42 -0.37 24.89
N TRP A 152 -10.57 -1.27 25.38
CA TRP A 152 -10.53 -1.65 26.80
C TRP A 152 -9.92 -0.57 27.71
N GLU A 153 -8.89 0.14 27.25
CA GLU A 153 -8.17 1.16 28.02
C GLU A 153 -8.85 2.53 27.99
N GLU A 154 -9.35 2.94 26.82
CA GLU A 154 -9.98 4.24 26.58
C GLU A 154 -11.50 4.21 26.83
N GLU A 155 -12.09 3.02 26.97
CA GLU A 155 -13.53 2.78 27.09
C GLU A 155 -14.37 3.38 25.93
N GLN A 156 -13.73 3.68 24.80
CA GLN A 156 -14.39 4.24 23.61
C GLN A 156 -14.50 3.20 22.49
N MET A 157 -15.72 3.00 21.97
CA MET A 157 -15.93 2.15 20.80
C MET A 157 -15.65 2.88 19.49
N PRO A 158 -15.02 2.24 18.49
CA PRO A 158 -14.84 2.81 17.16
C PRO A 158 -16.18 3.20 16.54
N GLU A 159 -16.23 4.31 15.81
CA GLU A 159 -17.48 4.84 15.24
C GLU A 159 -18.16 3.85 14.30
N LYS A 160 -17.36 3.10 13.51
CA LYS A 160 -17.87 2.05 12.63
C LYS A 160 -18.59 0.92 13.38
N TRP A 161 -18.26 0.68 14.66
CA TRP A 161 -18.93 -0.36 15.46
C TRP A 161 -20.27 0.10 16.04
N LYS A 162 -20.55 1.41 16.02
CA LYS A 162 -21.83 1.97 16.48
C LYS A 162 -22.93 1.81 15.43
N ASN A 163 -22.54 1.75 14.16
CA ASN A 163 -23.45 1.62 13.03
C ASN A 163 -23.50 0.17 12.51
N ASN A 164 -24.65 -0.26 12.02
CA ASN A 164 -24.81 -1.56 11.36
C ASN A 164 -25.43 -1.34 9.99
N GLU A 165 -24.89 -2.02 8.98
CA GLU A 165 -25.48 -2.01 7.64
C GLU A 165 -26.61 -3.05 7.57
N ILE A 166 -27.77 -2.67 7.03
CA ILE A 166 -28.91 -3.58 6.88
C ILE A 166 -29.10 -3.87 5.40
N VAL A 167 -28.82 -5.11 5.00
CA VAL A 167 -29.07 -5.58 3.64
C VAL A 167 -30.42 -6.29 3.61
N LEU A 168 -31.29 -5.84 2.71
CA LEU A 168 -32.59 -6.47 2.48
C LEU A 168 -32.45 -7.61 1.48
N ILE A 169 -32.78 -8.84 1.88
CA ILE A 169 -32.79 -10.01 1.00
C ILE A 169 -34.22 -10.39 0.69
N TYR A 170 -34.56 -10.46 -0.60
CA TYR A 170 -35.88 -10.88 -1.04
C TYR A 170 -36.15 -12.35 -0.67
N LYS A 171 -37.30 -12.63 -0.04
CA LYS A 171 -37.67 -13.98 0.44
C LYS A 171 -38.08 -14.93 -0.70
N GLN A 172 -38.10 -14.46 -1.95
CA GLN A 172 -38.59 -15.20 -3.12
C GLN A 172 -40.04 -15.68 -2.97
N LYS A 173 -40.86 -14.88 -2.28
CA LYS A 173 -42.29 -15.16 -2.07
C LYS A 173 -43.05 -13.83 -2.01
N GLY A 174 -44.15 -13.72 -2.76
CA GLY A 174 -44.99 -12.52 -2.83
C GLY A 174 -44.58 -11.57 -3.97
N ASP A 175 -45.05 -10.33 -3.89
CA ASP A 175 -44.68 -9.25 -4.81
C ASP A 175 -43.38 -8.57 -4.33
N PRO A 176 -42.34 -8.42 -5.19
CA PRO A 176 -41.13 -7.67 -4.88
C PRO A 176 -41.34 -6.19 -4.54
N LEU A 177 -42.49 -5.59 -4.84
CA LEU A 177 -42.80 -4.19 -4.49
C LEU A 177 -43.27 -4.04 -3.03
N GLU A 178 -43.63 -5.14 -2.35
CA GLU A 178 -44.05 -5.11 -0.95
C GLU A 178 -42.88 -5.30 0.01
N CYS A 179 -42.61 -4.31 0.86
CA CYS A 179 -41.52 -4.33 1.83
C CYS A 179 -41.54 -5.56 2.77
N GLY A 180 -42.72 -6.11 3.07
CA GLY A 180 -42.88 -7.30 3.93
C GLY A 180 -42.25 -8.57 3.34
N ASN A 181 -42.03 -8.62 2.03
CA ASN A 181 -41.47 -9.76 1.32
C ASN A 181 -39.93 -9.79 1.35
N PHE A 182 -39.30 -8.85 2.04
CA PHE A 182 -37.86 -8.84 2.30
C PHE A 182 -37.53 -9.31 3.72
N ARG A 183 -36.32 -9.85 3.89
CA ARG A 183 -35.70 -10.17 5.16
C ARG A 183 -34.47 -9.29 5.33
N GLY A 184 -34.49 -8.41 6.33
CA GLY A 184 -33.30 -7.66 6.71
C GLY A 184 -32.25 -8.56 7.36
N ILE A 185 -31.02 -8.50 6.85
CA ILE A 185 -29.83 -9.04 7.49
C ILE A 185 -28.98 -7.87 7.96
N LYS A 186 -28.75 -7.78 9.28
CA LYS A 186 -27.84 -6.80 9.85
C LYS A 186 -26.41 -7.33 9.70
N LEU A 187 -25.62 -6.66 8.88
CA LEU A 187 -24.18 -6.86 8.80
C LEU A 187 -23.56 -6.10 9.96
N GLN A 188 -23.08 -6.87 10.94
CA GLN A 188 -22.38 -6.36 12.10
C GLN A 188 -20.89 -6.64 11.97
N GLU A 189 -20.09 -5.62 12.29
CA GLU A 189 -18.64 -5.67 12.27
C GLU A 189 -18.06 -6.85 13.07
N HIS A 190 -17.06 -7.51 12.48
CA HIS A 190 -16.46 -8.72 13.06
C HIS A 190 -15.66 -8.39 14.33
N GLY A 191 -15.00 -7.23 14.34
CA GLY A 191 -14.22 -6.78 15.50
C GLY A 191 -15.08 -6.61 16.76
N MET A 192 -16.28 -6.04 16.61
CA MET A 192 -17.24 -5.91 17.71
C MET A 192 -17.66 -7.26 18.26
N LYS A 193 -17.97 -8.24 17.39
CA LYS A 193 -18.33 -9.60 17.81
C LYS A 193 -17.20 -10.28 18.58
N MET A 194 -15.95 -10.08 18.16
CA MET A 194 -14.78 -10.60 18.87
C MET A 194 -14.68 -9.96 20.26
N PHE A 195 -14.75 -8.64 20.35
CA PHE A 195 -14.69 -7.91 21.62
C PHE A 195 -15.77 -8.39 22.61
N VAL A 196 -17.03 -8.39 22.19
CA VAL A 196 -18.16 -8.80 23.03
C VAL A 196 -18.00 -10.24 23.50
N LYS A 197 -17.54 -11.16 22.64
CA LYS A 197 -17.25 -12.54 23.05
C LYS A 197 -16.11 -12.65 24.07
N ILE A 198 -15.07 -11.83 23.94
CA ILE A 198 -13.97 -11.79 24.91
C ILE A 198 -14.48 -11.30 26.26
N VAL A 199 -15.23 -10.19 26.27
CA VAL A 199 -15.84 -9.63 27.49
C VAL A 199 -16.81 -10.63 28.14
N GLU A 200 -17.71 -11.21 27.35
CA GLU A 200 -18.66 -12.23 27.81
C GLU A 200 -17.96 -13.41 28.46
N ARG A 201 -16.91 -13.96 27.82
CA ARG A 201 -16.12 -15.07 28.39
C ARG A 201 -15.43 -14.70 29.69
N ARG A 202 -14.96 -13.45 29.84
CA ARG A 202 -14.36 -12.97 31.09
C ARG A 202 -15.42 -12.82 32.19
N LEU A 203 -16.56 -12.19 31.89
CA LEU A 203 -17.66 -12.00 32.82
C LEU A 203 -18.25 -13.33 33.32
N ARG A 204 -18.40 -14.33 32.44
CA ARG A 204 -18.91 -15.66 32.83
C ARG A 204 -18.03 -16.40 33.84
N LYS A 205 -16.74 -16.03 33.98
CA LYS A 205 -15.87 -16.58 35.03
C LYS A 205 -16.14 -15.94 36.40
N LEU A 206 -16.76 -14.77 36.41
CA LEU A 206 -17.00 -13.97 37.62
C LEU A 206 -18.46 -14.07 38.08
N ILE A 207 -19.39 -14.34 37.16
CA ILE A 207 -20.83 -14.27 37.42
C ILE A 207 -21.52 -15.59 37.05
N THR A 208 -22.30 -16.12 37.98
CA THR A 208 -23.21 -17.26 37.77
C THR A 208 -24.50 -16.78 37.11
N VAL A 209 -24.74 -17.17 35.86
CA VAL A 209 -25.97 -16.81 35.14
C VAL A 209 -27.13 -17.67 35.65
N ASN A 210 -28.19 -17.03 36.15
CA ASN A 210 -29.36 -17.71 36.68
C ASN A 210 -30.21 -18.35 35.57
N ASN A 211 -31.06 -19.31 35.94
CA ASN A 211 -31.84 -20.09 34.99
C ASN A 211 -32.90 -19.28 34.24
N MET A 212 -33.21 -18.02 34.61
CA MET A 212 -34.23 -17.22 33.93
C MET A 212 -33.81 -16.78 32.51
N GLN A 213 -32.53 -16.90 32.15
CA GLN A 213 -31.97 -16.51 30.85
C GLN A 213 -31.85 -17.69 29.86
N PHE A 214 -32.95 -18.42 29.66
CA PHE A 214 -32.98 -19.68 28.90
C PHE A 214 -32.54 -19.57 27.42
N GLY A 215 -32.77 -18.43 26.75
CA GLY A 215 -32.52 -18.27 25.31
C GLY A 215 -31.05 -18.22 24.87
N PHE A 216 -30.12 -18.02 25.82
CA PHE A 216 -28.68 -17.82 25.55
C PHE A 216 -27.77 -18.76 26.35
N SER A 217 -28.37 -19.78 26.96
CA SER A 217 -27.65 -20.78 27.77
C SER A 217 -27.35 -22.02 26.95
N SER A 218 -26.10 -22.48 26.96
CA SER A 218 -25.71 -23.71 26.23
C SER A 218 -26.60 -24.88 26.65
N GLY A 219 -27.22 -25.56 25.68
CA GLY A 219 -28.08 -26.73 25.92
C GLY A 219 -29.54 -26.43 26.27
N LYS A 220 -29.92 -25.17 26.52
CA LYS A 220 -31.30 -24.77 26.78
C LYS A 220 -31.75 -23.79 25.67
N GLY A 221 -32.85 -24.08 24.99
CA GLY A 221 -33.34 -23.27 23.84
C GLY A 221 -33.09 -23.86 22.45
N LYS A 222 -32.51 -25.06 22.33
CA LYS A 222 -32.62 -25.83 21.08
C LYS A 222 -34.06 -26.31 20.96
N SER A 223 -34.88 -25.60 20.18
CA SER A 223 -36.06 -26.24 19.59
C SER A 223 -35.56 -27.53 18.90
N PRO A 224 -36.25 -28.68 19.02
CA PRO A 224 -35.87 -29.89 18.29
C PRO A 224 -35.54 -29.49 16.86
N ARG A 225 -34.46 -30.01 16.26
CA ARG A 225 -34.22 -29.79 14.83
C ARG A 225 -35.50 -30.20 14.13
N GLY A 226 -36.30 -29.21 13.70
CA GLY A 226 -37.47 -29.48 12.88
C GLY A 226 -37.02 -30.35 11.72
N ARG A 227 -37.87 -31.30 11.32
CA ARG A 227 -37.58 -32.29 10.27
C ARG A 227 -36.70 -31.64 9.19
N PRO A 228 -35.46 -32.12 8.96
CA PRO A 228 -34.62 -31.57 7.91
C PRO A 228 -35.44 -31.49 6.62
N ARG A 229 -35.48 -30.34 5.95
CA ARG A 229 -36.14 -30.24 4.65
C ARG A 229 -35.47 -31.29 3.76
N GLY A 230 -36.20 -32.35 3.41
CA GLY A 230 -35.68 -33.42 2.56
C GLY A 230 -35.13 -32.80 1.28
N ARG A 231 -33.97 -33.27 0.79
CA ARG A 231 -33.46 -32.77 -0.48
C ARG A 231 -34.48 -33.17 -1.55
N ARG A 232 -34.69 -32.33 -2.56
CA ARG A 232 -35.60 -32.65 -3.68
C ARG A 232 -35.31 -34.02 -4.29
N VAL A 233 -34.04 -34.42 -4.31
CA VAL A 233 -33.58 -35.76 -4.75
C VAL A 233 -34.13 -36.88 -3.88
N ASP A 234 -34.24 -36.67 -2.57
CA ASP A 234 -34.79 -37.66 -1.63
C ASP A 234 -36.30 -37.82 -1.85
N SER A 235 -37.03 -36.74 -2.17
CA SER A 235 -38.44 -36.81 -2.59
C SER A 235 -38.59 -37.57 -3.91
N VAL A 236 -37.80 -37.20 -4.94
CA VAL A 236 -37.86 -37.87 -6.25
C VAL A 236 -37.57 -39.36 -6.15
N ARG A 237 -36.59 -39.78 -5.33
CA ARG A 237 -36.31 -41.21 -5.10
C ARG A 237 -37.48 -41.94 -4.47
N ARG A 238 -38.16 -41.33 -3.49
CA ARG A 238 -39.33 -41.93 -2.85
C ARG A 238 -40.49 -42.04 -3.84
N ASP A 239 -40.75 -40.98 -4.61
CA ASP A 239 -41.85 -40.95 -5.57
C ASP A 239 -41.60 -41.97 -6.71
N MET A 240 -40.34 -42.14 -7.14
CA MET A 240 -39.94 -43.23 -8.08
C MET A 240 -40.18 -44.62 -7.49
N GLN A 241 -39.87 -44.85 -6.21
CA GLN A 241 -40.16 -46.14 -5.54
C GLN A 241 -41.66 -46.41 -5.43
N GLU A 242 -42.45 -45.39 -5.06
CA GLU A 242 -43.90 -45.49 -4.90
C GLU A 242 -44.59 -45.80 -6.23
N LEU A 243 -44.17 -45.13 -7.29
CA LEU A 243 -44.68 -45.38 -8.64
C LEU A 243 -44.07 -46.62 -9.31
N ARG A 244 -43.10 -47.28 -8.65
CA ARG A 244 -42.33 -48.44 -9.14
C ARG A 244 -41.69 -48.18 -10.50
N ILE A 245 -41.06 -47.02 -10.62
CA ILE A 245 -40.43 -46.55 -11.85
C ILE A 245 -38.91 -46.62 -11.68
N THR A 246 -38.22 -47.14 -12.70
CA THR A 246 -36.77 -47.22 -12.77
C THR A 246 -36.20 -46.14 -13.70
N PRO A 247 -34.92 -45.76 -13.56
CA PRO A 247 -34.28 -44.80 -14.47
C PRO A 247 -34.32 -45.23 -15.95
N GLU A 248 -34.33 -46.53 -16.22
CA GLU A 248 -34.38 -47.12 -17.56
C GLU A 248 -35.72 -46.86 -18.26
N ASP A 249 -36.81 -46.80 -17.48
CA ASP A 249 -38.17 -46.51 -17.97
C ASP A 249 -38.32 -45.10 -18.55
N ALA A 250 -37.37 -44.19 -18.29
CA ALA A 250 -37.37 -42.84 -18.84
C ALA A 250 -37.21 -42.81 -20.37
N GLN A 251 -36.78 -43.93 -20.98
CA GLN A 251 -36.64 -44.07 -22.42
C GLN A 251 -37.99 -44.35 -23.13
N ASP A 252 -38.98 -44.89 -22.43
CA ASP A 252 -40.34 -45.09 -22.95
C ASP A 252 -41.23 -43.89 -22.59
N ARG A 253 -41.32 -42.94 -23.52
CA ARG A 253 -42.10 -41.71 -23.37
C ARG A 253 -43.60 -41.96 -23.15
N THR A 254 -44.15 -43.07 -23.64
CA THR A 254 -45.56 -43.45 -23.49
C THR A 254 -45.82 -44.02 -22.10
N PHE A 255 -44.97 -44.95 -21.65
CA PHE A 255 -44.99 -45.50 -20.29
C PHE A 255 -44.83 -44.38 -19.24
N TRP A 256 -43.85 -43.49 -19.44
CA TRP A 256 -43.57 -42.40 -18.50
C TRP A 256 -44.78 -41.48 -18.33
N LYS A 257 -45.39 -41.04 -19.45
CA LYS A 257 -46.58 -40.18 -19.43
C LYS A 257 -47.79 -40.82 -18.73
N SER A 258 -47.94 -42.13 -18.84
CA SER A 258 -49.04 -42.86 -18.20
C SER A 258 -48.93 -42.90 -16.68
N ARG A 259 -47.71 -42.99 -16.14
CA ARG A 259 -47.46 -43.14 -14.71
C ARG A 259 -47.27 -41.83 -13.96
N THR A 260 -46.71 -40.81 -14.59
CA THR A 260 -46.54 -39.51 -13.95
C THR A 260 -47.82 -38.67 -13.92
N ARG A 261 -48.85 -39.01 -14.73
CA ARG A 261 -50.18 -38.36 -14.66
C ARG A 261 -50.99 -38.74 -13.41
N ALA A 262 -50.62 -39.82 -12.72
CA ALA A 262 -51.27 -40.26 -11.49
C ALA A 262 -50.70 -39.57 -10.23
N ALA A 263 -49.63 -38.78 -10.36
CA ALA A 263 -48.93 -38.14 -9.24
C ALA A 263 -49.39 -36.71 -8.96
N ASP A 264 -50.63 -36.37 -9.33
CA ASP A 264 -51.28 -35.15 -8.83
C ASP A 264 -52.78 -35.39 -8.63
N PRO A 265 -53.17 -35.69 -7.38
CA PRO A 265 -54.38 -35.09 -6.85
C PRO A 265 -54.12 -34.46 -5.48
N SER A 266 -54.40 -33.15 -5.40
CA SER A 266 -54.55 -32.28 -4.21
C SER A 266 -53.32 -31.97 -3.36
#